data_AF-A0A1Q4XSN0-F1
#
_entry.id   AF-A0A1Q4XSN0-F1
#
_cell.length_a   1.000
_cell.length_b   1.000
_cell.length_c   1.000
_cell.angle_alpha   90.00
_cell.angle_beta   90.00
_cell.angle_gamma   90.00
#
_symmetry.space_group_name_H-M   'P 1'
#
loop_
_entity.id
_entity.type
_entity.pdbx_description
1 polymer ?
#
loop_
_entity_poly.entity_id
_entity_poly.type
_entity_poly.pdbx_seq_one_letter_code
_entity_poly.pdbx_strand_id
1 'polypeptide(L)'
;MLRSALVRWDTALLVVLAAVVVLAGVLVEGFASGRNLQFLLLDVVAIALIALPLTLIVITGEIDLSVASTLGLCSAVMGQLWVAGLPLELVVVLVIGLGAVLGAVNAVFVTKFALPSLAVTIGTLAAYRGLAFVVLGDQAVADFPFRWTDAASSTVADGAVPWAAVVTVVLAVVFGVVLHATPFGRSLYAMGNNAEAATFAGIRVARAKFWLFVASGAVSGLAGVYWTLRYASARADNAAGLELAVVAAVLLGGVSIFGGRGTLLGVLLGVLLLGAVRNALQLADVAADTLNIVTGGLLIASVVVPNVVAMSRTRLRRRPRHPA
;
A
#
# COMPACT_ATOMS: atom_id res chain seq x y z
N MET A 1 -38.59 -3.17 -1.43
CA MET A 1 -37.30 -3.26 -2.17
C MET A 1 -36.28 -2.17 -1.80
N LEU A 2 -36.57 -1.23 -0.89
CA LEU A 2 -35.64 -0.17 -0.44
C LEU A 2 -34.84 -0.49 0.85
N ARG A 3 -34.92 -1.72 1.40
CA ARG A 3 -34.24 -2.09 2.66
C ARG A 3 -33.01 -2.99 2.47
N SER A 4 -32.55 -3.21 1.24
CA SER A 4 -31.42 -4.09 0.91
C SER A 4 -30.15 -3.36 0.43
N ALA A 5 -30.11 -2.03 0.50
CA ALA A 5 -28.88 -1.24 0.39
C ALA A 5 -28.11 -1.29 1.72
N LEU A 6 -27.83 -2.50 2.20
CA LEU A 6 -26.88 -2.77 3.27
C LEU A 6 -25.59 -2.02 2.92
N VAL A 7 -25.20 -1.11 3.81
CA VAL A 7 -23.96 -0.33 3.78
C VAL A 7 -22.82 -1.22 3.29
N ARG A 8 -22.41 -1.07 2.02
CA ARG A 8 -21.19 -1.71 1.52
C ARG A 8 -20.04 -1.15 2.35
N TRP A 9 -19.04 -1.96 2.68
CA TRP A 9 -17.89 -1.51 3.48
C TRP A 9 -17.29 -0.22 2.92
N ASP A 10 -17.19 -0.13 1.60
CA ASP A 10 -16.77 1.06 0.84
C ASP A 10 -17.60 2.31 1.18
N THR A 11 -18.92 2.18 1.35
CA THR A 11 -19.81 3.28 1.74
C THR A 11 -19.59 3.71 3.18
N ALA A 12 -19.42 2.76 4.11
CA ALA A 12 -19.07 3.08 5.50
C ALA A 12 -17.74 3.83 5.57
N LEU A 13 -16.75 3.34 4.84
CA LEU A 13 -15.41 3.92 4.80
C LEU A 13 -15.42 5.31 4.18
N LEU A 14 -16.19 5.53 3.11
CA LEU A 14 -16.40 6.85 2.51
C LEU A 14 -17.04 7.83 3.49
N VAL A 15 -18.04 7.38 4.27
CA VAL A 15 -18.68 8.22 5.31
C VAL A 15 -17.69 8.57 6.41
N VAL A 16 -16.87 7.62 6.87
CA VAL A 16 -15.83 7.88 7.88
C VAL A 16 -14.77 8.84 7.34
N LEU A 17 -14.31 8.64 6.10
CA LEU A 17 -13.37 9.56 5.44
C LEU A 17 -13.95 10.97 5.35
N ALA A 18 -15.18 11.11 4.87
CA ALA A 18 -15.85 12.40 4.78
C ALA A 18 -15.97 13.07 6.16
N ALA A 19 -16.35 12.31 7.20
CA ALA A 19 -16.42 12.81 8.57
C ALA A 19 -15.06 13.30 9.07
N VAL A 20 -13.98 12.52 8.87
CA VAL A 20 -12.63 12.91 9.28
C VAL A 20 -12.18 14.18 8.56
N VAL A 21 -12.38 14.26 7.23
CA VAL A 21 -11.99 15.43 6.44
C VAL A 21 -12.74 16.68 6.89
N VAL A 22 -14.05 16.58 7.12
CA VAL A 22 -14.86 17.71 7.60
C VAL A 22 -14.45 18.13 9.01
N LEU A 23 -14.31 17.18 9.94
CA LEU A 23 -13.90 17.47 11.31
C LEU A 23 -12.51 18.09 11.37
N ALA A 24 -11.53 17.51 10.67
CA ALA A 24 -10.19 18.07 10.60
C ALA A 24 -10.18 19.46 9.95
N GLY A 25 -10.99 19.68 8.90
CA GLY A 25 -11.11 21.00 8.25
C GLY A 25 -11.68 22.09 9.16
N VAL A 26 -12.48 21.73 10.17
CA VAL A 26 -13.05 22.67 11.15
C VAL A 26 -12.15 22.82 12.39
N LEU A 27 -11.55 21.72 12.86
CA LEU A 27 -10.84 21.67 14.14
C LEU A 27 -9.35 21.96 14.03
N VAL A 28 -8.75 21.78 12.86
CA VAL A 28 -7.30 21.89 12.65
C VAL A 28 -7.00 23.03 11.68
N GLU A 29 -6.33 24.07 12.19
CA GLU A 29 -5.97 25.24 11.40
C GLU A 29 -5.09 24.85 10.21
N GLY A 30 -5.39 25.39 9.03
CA GLY A 30 -4.64 25.12 7.80
C GLY A 30 -4.92 23.76 7.14
N PHE A 31 -5.70 22.86 7.75
CA PHE A 31 -6.00 21.54 7.17
C PHE A 31 -6.68 21.64 5.80
N ALA A 32 -7.68 22.51 5.68
CA ALA A 32 -8.43 22.71 4.44
C ALA A 32 -7.70 23.60 3.39
N SER A 33 -6.45 24.01 3.65
CA SER A 33 -5.69 24.83 2.70
C SER A 33 -5.24 24.04 1.48
N GLY A 34 -5.18 24.70 0.31
CA GLY A 34 -4.69 24.06 -0.93
C GLY A 34 -3.25 23.54 -0.80
N ARG A 35 -2.39 24.25 -0.06
CA ARG A 35 -1.02 23.81 0.24
C ARG A 35 -1.00 22.52 1.07
N ASN A 36 -1.86 22.42 2.08
CA ASN A 36 -1.94 21.20 2.88
C ASN A 36 -2.51 20.04 2.06
N LEU A 37 -3.52 20.29 1.21
CA LEU A 37 -4.03 19.26 0.30
C LEU A 37 -2.92 18.70 -0.60
N GLN A 38 -2.05 19.56 -1.14
CA GLN A 38 -0.89 19.12 -1.92
C GLN A 38 0.05 18.23 -1.09
N PHE A 39 0.39 18.63 0.14
CA PHE A 39 1.25 17.83 1.02
C PHE A 39 0.62 16.49 1.38
N LEU A 40 -0.66 16.48 1.76
CA LEU A 40 -1.41 15.27 2.04
C LEU A 40 -1.40 14.31 0.84
N LEU A 41 -1.64 14.83 -0.37
CA LEU A 41 -1.60 14.01 -1.59
C LEU A 41 -0.21 13.43 -1.84
N LEU A 42 0.86 14.22 -1.68
CA LEU A 42 2.25 13.74 -1.84
C LEU A 42 2.61 12.66 -0.81
N ASP A 43 2.19 12.83 0.44
CA ASP A 43 2.51 11.89 1.53
C ASP A 43 1.86 10.51 1.34
N VAL A 44 0.67 10.47 0.72
CA VAL A 44 -0.02 9.20 0.45
C VAL A 44 0.45 8.51 -0.82
N VAL A 45 1.19 9.17 -1.73
CA VAL A 45 1.61 8.55 -3.02
C VAL A 45 2.35 7.24 -2.81
N ALA A 46 3.39 7.22 -1.96
CA ALA A 46 4.20 6.02 -1.77
C ALA A 46 3.36 4.87 -1.19
N ILE A 47 2.49 5.18 -0.23
CA ILE A 47 1.56 4.21 0.38
C ILE A 47 0.58 3.69 -0.67
N ALA A 48 -0.02 4.60 -1.44
CA ALA A 48 -0.99 4.28 -2.48
C ALA A 48 -0.38 3.38 -3.56
N LEU A 49 0.80 3.74 -4.09
CA LEU A 49 1.51 2.97 -5.11
C LEU A 49 1.71 1.53 -4.65
N ILE A 50 2.28 1.32 -3.46
CA ILE A 50 2.55 -0.02 -2.92
C ILE A 50 1.24 -0.76 -2.61
N ALA A 51 0.22 -0.07 -2.12
CA ALA A 51 -1.08 -0.66 -1.82
C ALA A 51 -1.76 -1.26 -3.07
N LEU A 52 -1.48 -0.76 -4.28
CA LEU A 52 -2.07 -1.28 -5.52
C LEU A 52 -1.77 -2.77 -5.75
N PRO A 53 -0.51 -3.21 -5.96
CA PRO A 53 -0.20 -4.62 -6.11
C PRO A 53 -0.41 -5.41 -4.82
N LEU A 54 -0.19 -4.80 -3.64
CA LEU A 54 -0.41 -5.49 -2.37
C LEU A 54 -1.87 -5.91 -2.21
N THR A 55 -2.83 -5.09 -2.66
CA THR A 55 -4.25 -5.46 -2.67
C THR A 55 -4.48 -6.76 -3.43
N LEU A 56 -3.87 -6.93 -4.60
CA LEU A 56 -4.02 -8.15 -5.40
C LEU A 56 -3.37 -9.35 -4.70
N ILE A 57 -2.21 -9.17 -4.07
CA ILE A 57 -1.53 -10.20 -3.27
C ILE A 57 -2.43 -10.66 -2.11
N VAL A 58 -2.97 -9.72 -1.32
CA VAL A 58 -3.83 -10.01 -0.18
C VAL A 58 -5.13 -10.69 -0.60
N ILE A 59 -5.70 -10.31 -1.75
CA ILE A 59 -6.87 -11.02 -2.31
C ILE A 59 -6.57 -12.49 -2.59
N THR A 60 -5.32 -12.88 -2.88
CA THR A 60 -4.93 -14.29 -3.04
C THR A 60 -4.63 -15.03 -1.73
N GLY A 61 -4.78 -14.36 -0.58
CA GLY A 61 -4.49 -14.90 0.75
C GLY A 61 -3.00 -14.86 1.13
N GLU A 62 -2.21 -14.05 0.44
CA GLU A 62 -0.78 -13.85 0.74
C GLU A 62 -0.53 -12.44 1.29
N ILE A 63 0.60 -12.20 1.95
CA ILE A 63 1.00 -10.86 2.40
C ILE A 63 2.46 -10.63 2.03
N ASP A 64 2.77 -9.44 1.53
CA ASP A 64 4.14 -8.96 1.31
C ASP A 64 4.49 -7.82 2.26
N LEU A 65 5.21 -8.13 3.34
CA LEU A 65 5.71 -7.13 4.28
C LEU A 65 7.03 -6.49 3.83
N SER A 66 7.71 -7.07 2.83
CA SER A 66 9.04 -6.59 2.38
C SER A 66 8.99 -5.35 1.48
N VAL A 67 7.80 -4.83 1.19
CA VAL A 67 7.58 -3.72 0.26
C VAL A 67 8.35 -2.45 0.63
N ALA A 68 8.40 -2.11 1.92
CA ALA A 68 9.09 -0.91 2.40
C ALA A 68 10.62 -1.07 2.45
N SER A 69 11.12 -2.28 2.75
CA SER A 69 12.55 -2.55 2.67
C SER A 69 13.02 -2.68 1.22
N THR A 70 12.16 -3.16 0.31
CA THR A 70 12.40 -3.15 -1.14
C THR A 70 12.52 -1.72 -1.65
N LEU A 71 11.59 -0.84 -1.24
CA LEU A 71 11.68 0.61 -1.49
C LEU A 71 13.01 1.18 -0.96
N GLY A 72 13.36 0.90 0.30
CA GLY A 72 14.59 1.39 0.93
C GLY A 72 15.86 0.93 0.23
N LEU A 73 15.95 -0.35 -0.17
CA LEU A 73 17.07 -0.89 -0.95
C LEU A 73 17.14 -0.25 -2.34
N CYS A 74 16.00 -0.07 -3.00
CA CYS A 74 15.91 0.63 -4.27
C CYS A 74 16.40 2.09 -4.16
N SER A 75 16.04 2.78 -3.07
CA SER A 75 16.53 4.12 -2.72
C SER A 75 18.05 4.13 -2.52
N ALA A 76 18.60 3.18 -1.74
CA ALA A 76 20.03 3.07 -1.50
C ALA A 76 20.84 2.83 -2.79
N VAL A 77 20.37 1.90 -3.62
CA VAL A 77 20.98 1.60 -4.92
C VAL A 77 20.88 2.79 -5.88
N MET A 78 19.75 3.50 -5.88
CA MET A 78 19.60 4.74 -6.66
C MET A 78 20.68 5.76 -6.30
N GLY A 79 20.90 5.99 -4.99
CA GLY A 79 21.96 6.89 -4.51
C GLY A 79 23.35 6.44 -4.96
N GLN A 80 23.65 5.14 -4.82
CA GLN A 80 24.95 4.61 -5.20
C GLN A 80 25.21 4.68 -6.72
N LEU A 81 24.21 4.41 -7.56
CA LEU A 81 24.33 4.52 -9.01
C LEU A 81 24.47 5.98 -9.46
N TRP A 82 23.79 6.91 -8.78
CA TRP A 82 23.97 8.34 -9.02
C TRP A 82 25.40 8.81 -8.70
N VAL A 83 25.94 8.43 -7.54
CA VAL A 83 27.34 8.73 -7.17
C VAL A 83 28.34 8.10 -8.14
N ALA A 84 28.00 6.93 -8.71
CA ALA A 84 28.80 6.29 -9.76
C ALA A 84 28.73 7.02 -11.12
N GLY A 85 27.98 8.13 -11.23
CA GLY A 85 27.93 8.97 -12.42
C GLY A 85 26.96 8.49 -13.51
N LEU A 86 26.07 7.55 -13.20
CA LEU A 86 25.06 7.09 -14.17
C LEU A 86 23.96 8.13 -14.37
N PRO A 87 23.44 8.30 -15.60
CA PRO A 87 22.31 9.19 -15.86
C PRO A 87 21.05 8.68 -15.17
N LEU A 88 20.29 9.57 -14.55
CA LEU A 88 19.11 9.20 -13.74
C LEU A 88 18.04 8.46 -14.55
N GLU A 89 17.91 8.74 -15.84
CA GLU A 89 17.02 8.02 -16.75
C GLU A 89 17.29 6.50 -16.73
N LEU A 90 18.57 6.11 -16.75
CA LEU A 90 18.99 4.71 -16.65
C LEU A 90 18.83 4.18 -15.23
N VAL A 91 19.19 4.98 -14.22
CA VAL A 91 19.06 4.59 -12.80
C VAL A 91 17.62 4.21 -12.45
N VAL A 92 16.64 5.00 -12.90
CA VAL A 92 15.21 4.72 -12.66
C VAL A 92 14.82 3.34 -13.20
N VAL A 93 15.22 3.00 -14.43
CA VAL A 93 14.91 1.70 -15.04
C VAL A 93 15.58 0.56 -14.27
N LEU A 94 16.86 0.71 -13.90
CA LEU A 94 17.62 -0.29 -13.16
C LEU A 94 17.02 -0.54 -11.77
N VAL A 95 16.58 0.51 -11.08
CA VAL A 95 16.02 0.44 -9.73
C VAL A 95 14.62 -0.19 -9.73
N ILE A 96 13.78 0.14 -10.71
CA ILE A 96 12.48 -0.56 -10.90
C ILE A 96 12.71 -2.04 -11.22
N GLY A 97 13.70 -2.34 -12.08
CA GLY A 97 14.12 -3.71 -12.40
C GLY A 97 14.61 -4.48 -11.18
N LEU A 98 15.43 -3.85 -10.33
CA LEU A 98 15.86 -4.41 -9.05
C LEU A 98 14.66 -4.75 -8.16
N GLY A 99 13.71 -3.82 -8.02
CA GLY A 99 12.46 -4.08 -7.31
C GLY A 99 11.75 -5.33 -7.84
N ALA A 100 11.61 -5.47 -9.16
CA ALA A 100 11.01 -6.65 -9.78
C ALA A 100 11.76 -7.95 -9.46
N VAL A 101 13.10 -7.92 -9.43
CA VAL A 101 13.95 -9.06 -9.06
C VAL A 101 13.76 -9.44 -7.59
N LEU A 102 13.73 -8.47 -6.68
CA LEU A 102 13.49 -8.71 -5.25
C LEU A 102 12.08 -9.31 -5.04
N GLY A 103 11.08 -8.78 -5.74
CA GLY A 103 9.75 -9.38 -5.80
C GLY A 103 9.80 -10.83 -6.30
N ALA A 104 10.53 -11.11 -7.38
CA ALA A 104 10.71 -12.47 -7.90
C ALA A 104 11.35 -13.43 -6.88
N VAL A 105 12.30 -12.96 -6.07
CA VAL A 105 12.93 -13.77 -5.01
C VAL A 105 11.88 -14.21 -3.99
N ASN A 106 11.06 -13.29 -3.47
CA ASN A 106 9.93 -13.64 -2.60
C ASN A 106 8.98 -14.63 -3.29
N ALA A 107 8.68 -14.35 -4.56
CA ALA A 107 7.80 -15.17 -5.37
C ALA A 107 8.29 -16.62 -5.51
N VAL A 108 9.60 -16.83 -5.69
CA VAL A 108 10.20 -18.17 -5.76
C VAL A 108 10.02 -18.92 -4.45
N PHE A 109 10.28 -18.29 -3.31
CA PHE A 109 10.08 -18.92 -1.99
C PHE A 109 8.62 -19.29 -1.74
N VAL A 110 7.69 -18.39 -2.07
CA VAL A 110 6.26 -18.64 -1.85
C VAL A 110 5.71 -19.69 -2.81
N THR A 111 6.08 -19.64 -4.09
CA THR A 111 5.41 -20.44 -5.13
C THR A 111 6.13 -21.74 -5.47
N LYS A 112 7.47 -21.77 -5.44
CA LYS A 112 8.26 -22.96 -5.77
C LYS A 112 8.55 -23.80 -4.54
N PHE A 113 8.90 -23.16 -3.43
CA PHE A 113 9.20 -23.83 -2.17
C PHE A 113 7.98 -23.95 -1.24
N ALA A 114 6.82 -23.41 -1.65
CA ALA A 114 5.56 -23.47 -0.91
C ALA A 114 5.67 -22.97 0.54
N LEU A 115 6.55 -22.00 0.79
CA LEU A 115 6.73 -21.41 2.11
C LEU A 115 5.63 -20.37 2.39
N PRO A 116 5.18 -20.21 3.65
CA PRO A 116 4.23 -19.16 4.01
C PRO A 116 4.77 -17.75 3.68
N SER A 117 4.01 -16.95 2.93
CA SER A 117 4.47 -15.61 2.48
C SER A 117 4.84 -14.65 3.60
N LEU A 118 4.09 -14.68 4.72
CA LEU A 118 4.41 -13.86 5.89
C LEU A 118 5.83 -14.16 6.42
N ALA A 119 6.19 -15.45 6.55
CA ALA A 119 7.50 -15.84 7.05
C ALA A 119 8.62 -15.42 6.08
N VAL A 120 8.42 -15.65 4.78
CA VAL A 120 9.35 -15.23 3.73
C VAL A 120 9.54 -13.72 3.75
N THR A 121 8.45 -12.95 3.77
CA THR A 121 8.49 -11.50 3.58
C THR A 121 8.92 -10.75 4.82
N ILE A 122 8.76 -11.31 6.02
CA ILE A 122 9.43 -10.81 7.24
C ILE A 122 10.94 -11.06 7.15
N GLY A 123 11.35 -12.24 6.69
CA GLY A 123 12.76 -12.56 6.50
C GLY A 123 13.42 -11.64 5.47
N THR A 124 12.78 -11.44 4.32
CA THR A 124 13.28 -10.54 3.28
C THR A 124 13.10 -9.07 3.61
N LEU A 125 12.15 -8.70 4.49
CA LEU A 125 12.11 -7.36 5.07
C LEU A 125 13.45 -7.03 5.72
N ALA A 126 13.89 -7.87 6.67
CA ALA A 126 15.15 -7.68 7.37
C ALA A 126 16.36 -7.79 6.43
N ALA A 127 16.37 -8.77 5.52
CA ALA A 127 17.47 -8.98 4.60
C ALA A 127 17.65 -7.81 3.61
N TYR A 128 16.57 -7.33 2.97
CA TYR A 128 16.64 -6.23 2.02
C TYR A 128 17.00 -4.91 2.72
N ARG A 129 16.50 -4.70 3.94
CA ARG A 129 16.91 -3.54 4.74
C ARG A 129 18.39 -3.62 5.10
N GLY A 130 18.89 -4.77 5.54
CA GLY A 130 20.31 -4.99 5.80
C GLY A 130 21.17 -4.76 4.55
N LEU A 131 20.74 -5.27 3.39
CA LEU A 131 21.42 -5.01 2.11
C LEU A 131 21.43 -3.52 1.75
N ALA A 132 20.38 -2.76 2.08
CA ALA A 132 20.37 -1.32 1.84
C ALA A 132 21.48 -0.62 2.63
N PHE A 133 21.69 -1.02 3.89
CA PHE A 133 22.80 -0.54 4.72
C PHE A 133 24.17 -1.02 4.23
N VAL A 134 24.27 -2.22 3.64
CA VAL A 134 25.53 -2.67 3.02
C VAL A 134 25.87 -1.85 1.77
N VAL A 135 24.87 -1.51 0.96
CA VAL A 135 25.06 -0.78 -0.31
C VAL A 135 25.47 0.67 -0.06
N LEU A 136 24.78 1.39 0.84
CA LEU A 136 24.96 2.83 1.02
C LEU A 136 25.60 3.22 2.36
N GLY A 137 25.56 2.32 3.35
CA GLY A 137 25.93 2.64 4.73
C GLY A 137 24.89 3.55 5.41
N ASP A 138 25.35 4.28 6.42
CA ASP A 138 24.56 5.28 7.14
C ASP A 138 24.55 6.66 6.44
N GLN A 139 25.13 6.72 5.23
CA GLN A 139 25.25 7.95 4.46
C GLN A 139 23.95 8.29 3.74
N ALA A 140 23.82 9.56 3.38
CA ALA A 140 22.75 10.05 2.53
C ALA A 140 23.33 10.67 1.26
N VAL A 141 22.74 10.33 0.11
CA VAL A 141 23.02 11.00 -1.16
C VAL A 141 21.87 11.97 -1.43
N ALA A 142 22.18 13.26 -1.54
CA ALA A 142 21.18 14.33 -1.55
C ALA A 142 21.42 15.44 -2.60
N ASP A 143 22.34 15.21 -3.53
CA ASP A 143 22.74 16.13 -4.59
C ASP A 143 22.03 15.84 -5.94
N PHE A 144 20.81 15.30 -5.87
CA PHE A 144 20.02 15.03 -7.07
C PHE A 144 19.65 16.32 -7.83
N PRO A 145 19.64 16.33 -9.17
CA PRO A 145 19.35 17.54 -9.94
C PRO A 145 17.93 18.05 -9.71
N PHE A 146 17.78 19.38 -9.60
CA PHE A 146 16.51 20.06 -9.33
C PHE A 146 15.38 19.62 -10.26
N ARG A 147 15.65 19.42 -11.56
CA ARG A 147 14.64 18.98 -12.53
C ARG A 147 13.90 17.69 -12.12
N TRP A 148 14.57 16.79 -11.39
CA TRP A 148 14.00 15.51 -10.96
C TRP A 148 13.28 15.61 -9.62
N THR A 149 13.85 16.36 -8.67
CA THR A 149 13.25 16.56 -7.34
C THR A 149 12.01 17.45 -7.41
N ASP A 150 12.04 18.47 -8.27
CA ASP A 150 10.88 19.30 -8.60
C ASP A 150 9.80 18.48 -9.32
N ALA A 151 10.15 17.66 -10.33
CA ALA A 151 9.18 16.80 -11.01
C ALA A 151 8.43 15.85 -10.05
N ALA A 152 9.10 15.35 -9.00
CA ALA A 152 8.47 14.50 -7.98
C ALA A 152 7.47 15.25 -7.07
N SER A 153 7.56 16.58 -6.97
CA SER A 153 6.76 17.41 -6.05
C SER A 153 5.83 18.40 -6.76
N SER A 154 6.06 18.62 -8.06
CA SER A 154 5.36 19.60 -8.90
C SER A 154 3.87 19.29 -9.08
N THR A 155 3.10 20.34 -9.32
CA THR A 155 1.64 20.29 -9.46
C THR A 155 1.20 20.37 -10.91
N VAL A 156 -0.01 19.87 -11.16
CA VAL A 156 -0.71 20.06 -12.42
C VAL A 156 -1.21 21.50 -12.47
N ALA A 157 -0.60 22.32 -13.34
CA ALA A 157 -0.86 23.75 -13.44
C ALA A 157 -0.73 24.45 -12.06
N ASP A 158 -1.49 25.53 -11.84
CA ASP A 158 -1.51 26.29 -10.59
C ASP A 158 -2.41 25.64 -9.50
N GLY A 159 -2.75 24.35 -9.66
CA GLY A 159 -3.61 23.61 -8.74
C GLY A 159 -2.87 22.93 -7.58
N ALA A 160 -3.63 22.31 -6.68
CA ALA A 160 -3.10 21.58 -5.52
C ALA A 160 -2.76 20.10 -5.81
N VAL A 161 -2.99 19.61 -7.04
CA VAL A 161 -2.86 18.19 -7.38
C VAL A 161 -1.44 17.90 -7.90
N PRO A 162 -0.64 17.08 -7.21
CA PRO A 162 0.70 16.73 -7.67
C PRO A 162 0.68 15.78 -8.87
N TRP A 163 1.65 15.89 -9.78
CA TRP A 163 1.82 14.94 -10.89
C TRP A 163 2.01 13.50 -10.41
N ALA A 164 2.69 13.31 -9.28
CA ALA A 164 2.87 11.99 -8.66
C ALA A 164 1.53 11.34 -8.25
N ALA A 165 0.55 12.13 -7.81
CA ALA A 165 -0.80 11.65 -7.51
C ALA A 165 -1.52 11.23 -8.80
N VAL A 166 -1.35 11.96 -9.90
CA VAL A 166 -1.92 11.60 -11.20
C VAL A 166 -1.37 10.27 -11.70
N VAL A 167 -0.05 10.07 -11.66
CA VAL A 167 0.59 8.79 -12.03
C VAL A 167 0.03 7.64 -11.19
N THR A 168 -0.15 7.89 -9.89
CA THR A 168 -0.74 6.92 -8.97
C THR A 168 -2.19 6.57 -9.34
N VAL A 169 -3.00 7.57 -9.71
CA VAL A 169 -4.38 7.36 -10.18
C VAL A 169 -4.41 6.56 -11.48
N VAL A 170 -3.51 6.85 -12.43
CA VAL A 170 -3.41 6.08 -13.68
C VAL A 170 -3.09 4.61 -13.39
N LEU A 171 -2.12 4.34 -12.51
CA LEU A 171 -1.82 2.97 -12.08
C LEU A 171 -3.00 2.36 -11.34
N ALA A 172 -3.69 3.11 -10.48
CA ALA A 172 -4.87 2.63 -9.78
C ALA A 172 -5.99 2.22 -10.75
N VAL A 173 -6.18 2.94 -11.85
CA VAL A 173 -7.11 2.56 -12.92
C VAL A 173 -6.65 1.25 -13.58
N VAL A 174 -5.36 1.11 -13.91
CA VAL A 174 -4.82 -0.12 -14.51
C VAL A 174 -5.03 -1.33 -13.59
N PHE A 175 -4.60 -1.24 -12.32
CA PHE A 175 -4.81 -2.30 -11.33
C PHE A 175 -6.30 -2.54 -11.06
N GLY A 176 -7.12 -1.49 -11.07
CA GLY A 176 -8.56 -1.57 -10.89
C GLY A 176 -9.25 -2.33 -12.02
N VAL A 177 -8.88 -2.06 -13.27
CA VAL A 177 -9.35 -2.78 -14.46
C VAL A 177 -8.88 -4.23 -14.39
N VAL A 178 -7.59 -4.47 -14.12
CA VAL A 178 -7.04 -5.83 -13.98
C VAL A 178 -7.81 -6.63 -12.92
N LEU A 179 -8.06 -6.05 -11.75
CA LEU A 179 -8.72 -6.75 -10.65
C LEU A 179 -10.23 -6.95 -10.86
N HIS A 180 -10.96 -5.93 -11.34
CA HIS A 180 -12.43 -5.97 -11.36
C HIS A 180 -13.02 -6.30 -12.73
N ALA A 181 -12.30 -6.03 -13.83
CA ALA A 181 -12.83 -6.15 -15.18
C ALA A 181 -12.22 -7.29 -16.00
N THR A 182 -11.17 -7.98 -15.53
CA THR A 182 -10.53 -9.06 -16.29
C THR A 182 -10.76 -10.47 -15.72
N PRO A 183 -10.61 -11.53 -16.54
CA PRO A 183 -10.59 -12.92 -16.05
C PRO A 183 -9.47 -13.19 -15.05
N PHE A 184 -8.34 -12.49 -15.18
CA PHE A 184 -7.23 -12.62 -14.24
C PHE A 184 -7.68 -12.23 -12.83
N GLY A 185 -8.31 -11.06 -12.67
CA GLY A 185 -8.89 -10.61 -11.40
C GLY A 185 -9.88 -11.60 -10.79
N ARG A 186 -10.82 -12.14 -11.58
CA ARG A 186 -11.74 -13.20 -11.11
C ARG A 186 -11.00 -14.45 -10.61
N SER A 187 -9.91 -14.82 -11.27
CA SER A 187 -9.09 -15.96 -10.85
C SER A 187 -8.38 -15.70 -9.52
N LEU A 188 -8.00 -14.44 -9.22
CA LEU A 188 -7.43 -14.03 -7.92
C LEU A 188 -8.42 -14.23 -6.77
N TYR A 189 -9.68 -13.81 -6.95
CA TYR A 189 -10.73 -14.03 -5.93
C TYR A 189 -11.01 -15.52 -5.72
N ALA A 190 -11.04 -16.32 -6.80
CA ALA A 190 -11.25 -17.76 -6.71
C ALA A 190 -10.13 -18.46 -5.91
N MET A 191 -8.87 -18.14 -6.21
CA MET A 191 -7.73 -18.73 -5.47
C MET A 191 -7.63 -18.23 -4.03
N GLY A 192 -8.02 -16.99 -3.74
CA GLY A 192 -8.10 -16.50 -2.38
C GLY A 192 -9.17 -17.19 -1.53
N ASN A 193 -10.28 -17.62 -2.15
CA ASN A 193 -11.32 -18.35 -1.42
C ASN A 193 -10.94 -19.83 -1.20
N ASN A 194 -10.37 -20.49 -2.20
CA ASN A 194 -9.80 -21.84 -2.07
C ASN A 194 -8.77 -22.11 -3.17
N ALA A 195 -7.48 -22.10 -2.81
CA ALA A 195 -6.37 -22.30 -3.74
C ALA A 195 -6.35 -23.71 -4.35
N GLU A 196 -6.74 -24.73 -3.60
CA GLU A 196 -6.78 -26.12 -4.05
C GLU A 196 -7.89 -26.31 -5.11
N ALA A 197 -9.10 -25.84 -4.81
CA ALA A 197 -10.22 -25.88 -5.75
C ALA A 197 -9.93 -25.05 -7.02
N ALA A 198 -9.27 -23.90 -6.88
CA ALA A 198 -8.84 -23.09 -8.02
C ALA A 198 -7.86 -23.85 -8.93
N THR A 199 -6.95 -24.63 -8.34
CA THR A 199 -6.00 -25.48 -9.08
C THR A 199 -6.75 -26.58 -9.85
N PHE A 200 -7.71 -27.25 -9.22
CA PHE A 200 -8.57 -28.24 -9.90
C PHE A 200 -9.45 -27.61 -11.00
N ALA A 201 -9.80 -26.33 -10.88
CA ALA A 201 -10.50 -25.56 -11.92
C ALA A 201 -9.57 -25.04 -13.03
N GLY A 202 -8.30 -25.44 -13.07
CA GLY A 202 -7.34 -25.09 -14.13
C GLY A 202 -6.64 -23.73 -13.94
N ILE A 203 -6.81 -23.07 -12.80
CA ILE A 203 -6.11 -21.81 -12.50
C ILE A 203 -4.67 -22.13 -12.11
N ARG A 204 -3.71 -21.52 -12.81
CA ARG A 204 -2.27 -21.66 -12.52
C ARG A 204 -1.86 -20.80 -11.32
N VAL A 205 -2.24 -21.23 -10.11
CA VAL A 205 -2.10 -20.47 -8.85
C VAL A 205 -0.67 -20.00 -8.63
N ALA A 206 0.32 -20.89 -8.70
CA ALA A 206 1.73 -20.56 -8.52
C ALA A 206 2.21 -19.48 -9.51
N ARG A 207 1.81 -19.57 -10.78
CA ARG A 207 2.21 -18.59 -11.80
C ARG A 207 1.58 -17.21 -11.56
N ALA A 208 0.32 -17.17 -11.14
CA ALA A 208 -0.34 -15.90 -10.82
C ALA A 208 0.32 -15.22 -9.62
N LYS A 209 0.48 -15.97 -8.51
CA LYS A 209 1.20 -15.48 -7.32
C LYS A 209 2.61 -15.01 -7.67
N PHE A 210 3.32 -15.73 -8.55
CA PHE A 210 4.65 -15.33 -8.98
C PHE A 210 4.69 -13.91 -9.53
N TRP A 211 3.85 -13.62 -10.53
CA TRP A 211 3.80 -12.31 -11.17
C TRP A 211 3.24 -11.22 -10.27
N LEU A 212 2.39 -11.54 -9.29
CA LEU A 212 1.92 -10.57 -8.31
C LEU A 212 3.07 -10.07 -7.42
N PHE A 213 3.92 -10.95 -6.92
CA PHE A 213 5.11 -10.55 -6.14
C PHE A 213 6.11 -9.76 -6.99
N VAL A 214 6.33 -10.15 -8.25
CA VAL A 214 7.17 -9.37 -9.18
C VAL A 214 6.62 -7.96 -9.40
N ALA A 215 5.29 -7.84 -9.61
CA ALA A 215 4.64 -6.54 -9.76
C ALA A 215 4.72 -5.69 -8.46
N SER A 216 4.54 -6.33 -7.29
CA SER A 216 4.73 -5.69 -5.98
C SER A 216 6.13 -5.12 -5.81
N GLY A 217 7.15 -5.91 -6.14
CA GLY A 217 8.53 -5.48 -6.11
C GLY A 217 8.83 -4.34 -7.09
N ALA A 218 8.36 -4.43 -8.34
CA ALA A 218 8.56 -3.39 -9.36
C ALA A 218 7.93 -2.05 -8.95
N VAL A 219 6.70 -2.08 -8.45
CA VAL A 219 6.01 -0.87 -7.97
C VAL A 219 6.64 -0.34 -6.67
N SER A 220 7.16 -1.21 -5.80
CA SER A 220 7.94 -0.78 -4.62
C SER A 220 9.26 -0.11 -5.02
N GLY A 221 9.91 -0.58 -6.10
CA GLY A 221 11.06 0.10 -6.70
C GLY A 221 10.71 1.47 -7.30
N LEU A 222 9.57 1.57 -7.98
CA LEU A 222 9.04 2.87 -8.45
C LEU A 222 8.73 3.81 -7.28
N ALA A 223 8.12 3.28 -6.20
CA ALA A 223 7.89 4.04 -4.98
C ALA A 223 9.21 4.49 -4.33
N GLY A 224 10.30 3.73 -4.49
CA GLY A 224 11.64 4.11 -4.03
C GLY A 224 12.24 5.26 -4.81
N VAL A 225 12.10 5.24 -6.14
CA VAL A 225 12.46 6.37 -6.99
C VAL A 225 11.67 7.62 -6.58
N TYR A 226 10.35 7.50 -6.45
CA TYR A 226 9.50 8.60 -6.02
C TYR A 226 9.92 9.14 -4.64
N TRP A 227 10.10 8.26 -3.65
CA TRP A 227 10.47 8.64 -2.29
C TRP A 227 11.79 9.40 -2.26
N THR A 228 12.82 8.86 -2.90
CA THR A 228 14.15 9.47 -2.98
C THR A 228 14.10 10.86 -3.61
N LEU A 229 13.39 11.01 -4.74
CA LEU A 229 13.31 12.30 -5.43
C LEU A 229 12.43 13.31 -4.68
N ARG A 230 11.34 12.86 -4.05
CA ARG A 230 10.45 13.70 -3.25
C ARG A 230 11.17 14.32 -2.05
N TYR A 231 11.99 13.54 -1.36
CA TYR A 231 12.78 14.01 -0.22
C TYR A 231 14.19 14.48 -0.62
N ALA A 232 14.53 14.46 -1.91
CA ALA A 232 15.85 14.74 -2.44
C ALA A 232 16.97 14.02 -1.66
N SER A 233 16.71 12.80 -1.19
CA SER A 233 17.61 12.08 -0.28
C SER A 233 17.45 10.58 -0.42
N ALA A 234 18.50 9.91 -0.88
CA ALA A 234 18.62 8.46 -0.88
C ALA A 234 19.30 8.03 0.42
N ARG A 235 18.63 7.16 1.18
CA ARG A 235 19.11 6.58 2.43
C ARG A 235 18.71 5.11 2.53
N ALA A 236 19.45 4.34 3.33
CA ALA A 236 19.18 2.91 3.56
C ALA A 236 17.91 2.66 4.41
N ASP A 237 17.60 3.58 5.32
CA ASP A 237 16.46 3.54 6.23
C ASP A 237 15.18 4.19 5.64
N ASN A 238 15.23 4.68 4.40
CA ASN A 238 14.07 5.26 3.72
C ASN A 238 12.85 4.31 3.77
N ALA A 239 11.69 4.91 4.04
CA ALA A 239 10.40 4.24 4.24
C ALA A 239 10.34 3.18 5.35
N ALA A 240 11.27 3.17 6.33
CA ALA A 240 11.13 2.32 7.52
C ALA A 240 9.76 2.48 8.21
N GLY A 241 9.09 1.36 8.48
CA GLY A 241 7.77 1.35 9.11
C GLY A 241 6.60 1.65 8.18
N LEU A 242 6.86 2.02 6.92
CA LEU A 242 5.80 2.27 5.93
C LEU A 242 5.02 0.99 5.62
N GLU A 243 5.63 -0.18 5.76
CA GLU A 243 5.00 -1.49 5.55
C GLU A 243 3.74 -1.67 6.42
N LEU A 244 3.77 -1.22 7.67
CA LEU A 244 2.62 -1.32 8.58
C LEU A 244 1.49 -0.38 8.16
N ALA A 245 1.83 0.84 7.71
CA ALA A 245 0.85 1.80 7.22
C ALA A 245 0.17 1.32 5.93
N VAL A 246 0.94 0.74 5.00
CA VAL A 246 0.41 0.16 3.77
C VAL A 246 -0.54 -1.00 4.08
N VAL A 247 -0.12 -1.95 4.94
CA VAL A 247 -0.99 -3.06 5.35
C VAL A 247 -2.23 -2.56 6.07
N ALA A 248 -2.09 -1.60 7.00
CA ALA A 248 -3.22 -0.99 7.68
C ALA A 248 -4.23 -0.39 6.69
N ALA A 249 -3.76 0.35 5.68
CA ALA A 249 -4.62 0.95 4.67
C ALA A 249 -5.35 -0.11 3.81
N VAL A 250 -4.67 -1.19 3.42
CA VAL A 250 -5.27 -2.29 2.66
C VAL A 250 -6.35 -3.01 3.46
N LEU A 251 -6.09 -3.29 4.73
CA LEU A 251 -7.04 -3.97 5.62
C LEU A 251 -8.21 -3.08 6.03
N LEU A 252 -7.94 -1.81 6.33
CA LEU A 252 -8.97 -0.79 6.56
C LEU A 252 -9.87 -0.61 5.34
N GLY A 253 -9.28 -0.74 4.14
CA GLY A 253 -10.00 -0.80 2.87
C GLY A 253 -10.93 -2.00 2.69
N GLY A 254 -10.95 -2.94 3.64
CA GLY A 254 -11.88 -4.07 3.67
C GLY A 254 -11.40 -5.30 2.91
N VAL A 255 -10.12 -5.36 2.54
CA VAL A 255 -9.52 -6.56 1.98
C VAL A 255 -9.29 -7.58 3.09
N SER A 256 -9.72 -8.82 2.85
CA SER A 256 -9.56 -9.87 3.85
C SER A 256 -8.13 -10.42 3.85
N ILE A 257 -7.49 -10.48 5.01
CA ILE A 257 -6.20 -11.17 5.22
C ILE A 257 -6.25 -12.63 4.73
N PHE A 258 -7.42 -13.27 4.86
CA PHE A 258 -7.61 -14.67 4.45
C PHE A 258 -7.90 -14.82 2.95
N GLY A 259 -7.91 -13.73 2.17
CA GLY A 259 -8.15 -13.75 0.74
C GLY A 259 -9.62 -13.79 0.33
N GLY A 260 -9.85 -13.72 -0.98
CA GLY A 260 -11.16 -13.92 -1.62
C GLY A 260 -12.16 -12.76 -1.47
N ARG A 261 -11.83 -11.69 -0.75
CA ARG A 261 -12.69 -10.50 -0.56
C ARG A 261 -11.88 -9.21 -0.50
N GLY A 262 -12.46 -8.13 -1.06
CA GLY A 262 -11.89 -6.78 -1.05
C GLY A 262 -12.13 -6.05 -2.36
N THR A 263 -12.00 -4.72 -2.37
CA THR A 263 -12.06 -3.89 -3.58
C THR A 263 -10.89 -2.92 -3.59
N LEU A 264 -10.37 -2.57 -4.77
CA LEU A 264 -9.31 -1.57 -4.86
C LEU A 264 -9.80 -0.17 -4.45
N LEU A 265 -11.07 0.14 -4.73
CA LEU A 265 -11.68 1.41 -4.30
C LEU A 265 -11.68 1.53 -2.77
N GLY A 266 -12.06 0.47 -2.06
CA GLY A 266 -11.98 0.43 -0.59
C GLY A 266 -10.55 0.71 -0.10
N VAL A 267 -9.54 0.12 -0.72
CA VAL A 267 -8.13 0.37 -0.37
C VAL A 267 -7.72 1.82 -0.62
N LEU A 268 -8.08 2.42 -1.76
CA LEU A 268 -7.77 3.83 -2.03
C LEU A 268 -8.43 4.76 -0.99
N LEU A 269 -9.67 4.47 -0.59
CA LEU A 269 -10.34 5.18 0.50
C LEU A 269 -9.63 4.97 1.85
N GLY A 270 -9.13 3.76 2.11
CA GLY A 270 -8.35 3.43 3.30
C GLY A 270 -7.02 4.18 3.36
N VAL A 271 -6.32 4.29 2.22
CA VAL A 271 -5.08 5.08 2.10
C VAL A 271 -5.35 6.56 2.36
N LEU A 272 -6.41 7.13 1.75
CA LEU A 272 -6.80 8.52 1.98
C LEU A 272 -7.24 8.78 3.42
N LEU A 273 -7.96 7.84 4.04
CA LEU A 273 -8.37 7.95 5.44
C LEU A 273 -7.17 7.95 6.37
N LEU A 274 -6.25 7.00 6.20
CA LEU A 274 -5.03 6.94 7.02
C LEU A 274 -4.18 8.20 6.82
N GLY A 275 -4.04 8.67 5.58
CA GLY A 275 -3.34 9.91 5.23
C GLY A 275 -3.98 11.15 5.87
N ALA A 276 -5.30 11.29 5.78
CA ALA A 276 -6.04 12.41 6.37
C ALA A 276 -5.92 12.45 7.90
N VAL A 277 -6.05 11.30 8.57
CA VAL A 277 -5.85 11.22 10.02
C VAL A 277 -4.42 11.61 10.39
N ARG A 278 -3.42 11.05 9.70
CA ARG A 278 -2.01 11.34 9.99
C ARG A 278 -1.69 12.82 9.78
N ASN A 279 -2.15 13.40 8.68
CA ASN A 279 -1.94 14.81 8.34
C ASN A 279 -2.63 15.75 9.34
N ALA A 280 -3.88 15.45 9.74
CA ALA A 280 -4.59 16.24 10.75
C ALA A 280 -3.85 16.23 12.10
N LEU A 281 -3.37 15.06 12.54
CA LEU A 281 -2.60 14.92 13.77
C LEU A 281 -1.24 15.64 13.67
N GLN A 282 -0.56 15.56 12.54
CA GLN A 282 0.71 16.28 12.31
C GLN A 282 0.52 17.80 12.35
N LEU A 283 -0.55 18.33 11.75
CA LEU A 283 -0.88 19.75 11.83
C LEU A 283 -1.26 20.20 13.25
N ALA A 284 -1.79 19.29 14.06
CA ALA A 284 -2.02 19.50 15.49
C ALA A 284 -0.76 19.27 16.35
N ASP A 285 0.42 19.23 15.74
CA ASP A 285 1.75 19.07 16.37
C ASP A 285 1.88 17.78 17.21
N VAL A 286 1.19 16.72 16.81
CA VAL A 286 1.30 15.40 17.45
C VAL A 286 2.60 14.71 17.03
N ALA A 287 3.35 14.24 18.02
CA ALA A 287 4.64 13.57 17.82
C ALA A 287 4.54 12.32 16.93
N ALA A 288 5.59 12.07 16.14
CA ALA A 288 5.64 10.96 15.18
C ALA A 288 5.47 9.58 15.84
N ASP A 289 6.00 9.39 17.04
CA ASP A 289 5.84 8.14 17.80
C ASP A 289 4.36 7.87 18.15
N THR A 290 3.61 8.93 18.45
CA THR A 290 2.16 8.85 18.68
C THR A 290 1.41 8.49 17.39
N LEU A 291 1.87 8.98 16.22
CA LEU A 291 1.29 8.57 14.93
C LEU A 291 1.47 7.07 14.66
N ASN A 292 2.58 6.48 15.08
CA ASN A 292 2.80 5.03 14.98
C ASN A 292 1.82 4.25 15.88
N ILE A 293 1.57 4.74 17.10
CA ILE A 293 0.55 4.17 18.00
C ILE A 293 -0.84 4.25 17.35
N VAL A 294 -1.20 5.40 16.76
CA VAL A 294 -2.49 5.57 16.06
C VAL A 294 -2.58 4.63 14.85
N THR A 295 -1.53 4.51 14.06
CA THR A 295 -1.49 3.62 12.89
C THR A 295 -1.67 2.16 13.31
N GLY A 296 -0.96 1.70 14.34
CA GLY A 296 -1.12 0.36 14.91
C GLY A 296 -2.53 0.13 15.47
N GLY A 297 -3.08 1.13 16.19
CA GLY A 297 -4.44 1.10 16.70
C GLY A 297 -5.50 1.00 15.60
N LEU A 298 -5.33 1.76 14.50
CA LEU A 298 -6.19 1.70 13.32
C LEU A 298 -6.12 0.33 12.65
N LEU A 299 -4.92 -0.28 12.54
CA LEU A 299 -4.75 -1.64 12.03
C LEU A 299 -5.50 -2.65 12.90
N ILE A 300 -5.32 -2.61 14.22
CA ILE A 300 -6.03 -3.49 15.15
C ILE A 300 -7.54 -3.31 15.01
N ALA A 301 -8.01 -2.06 15.00
CA ALA A 301 -9.43 -1.75 14.82
C ALA A 301 -9.96 -2.28 13.48
N SER A 302 -9.21 -2.15 12.39
CA SER A 302 -9.58 -2.63 11.06
C SER A 302 -9.82 -4.14 11.01
N VAL A 303 -9.10 -4.91 11.83
CA VAL A 303 -9.23 -6.37 11.91
C VAL A 303 -10.31 -6.78 12.92
N VAL A 304 -10.36 -6.13 14.08
CA VAL A 304 -11.24 -6.51 15.19
C VAL A 304 -12.69 -6.10 14.95
N VAL A 305 -12.94 -4.88 14.46
CA VAL A 305 -14.31 -4.36 14.31
C VAL A 305 -15.16 -5.23 13.37
N PRO A 306 -14.69 -5.62 12.16
CA PRO A 306 -15.47 -6.51 11.29
C PRO A 306 -15.75 -7.87 11.93
N ASN A 307 -14.77 -8.43 12.64
CA ASN A 307 -14.90 -9.73 13.31
C ASN A 307 -15.93 -9.69 14.44
N VAL A 308 -15.89 -8.66 15.30
CA VAL A 308 -16.85 -8.49 16.41
C VAL A 308 -18.28 -8.26 15.88
N VAL A 309 -18.44 -7.46 14.83
CA VAL A 309 -19.75 -7.23 14.18
C VAL A 309 -20.31 -8.54 13.61
N ALA A 310 -19.46 -9.35 12.96
CA ALA A 310 -19.85 -10.67 12.45
C ALA A 310 -20.29 -11.61 13.58
N MET A 311 -19.54 -11.67 14.68
CA MET A 311 -19.87 -12.48 15.87
C MET A 311 -21.18 -12.05 16.54
N SER A 312 -21.44 -10.74 16.61
CA SER A 312 -22.66 -10.19 17.21
C SER A 312 -23.91 -10.57 16.42
N ARG A 313 -23.81 -10.58 15.08
CA ARG A 313 -24.90 -10.97 14.18
C ARG A 313 -25.26 -12.45 14.25
N THR A 314 -24.28 -13.34 14.44
CA THR A 314 -24.55 -14.78 14.60
C THR A 314 -25.23 -15.10 15.93
N ARG A 315 -24.89 -14.38 17.01
CA ARG A 315 -25.57 -14.49 18.31
C ARG A 315 -27.03 -14.03 18.26
N LEU A 316 -27.32 -12.91 17.60
CA LEU A 316 -28.69 -12.38 17.47
C LEU A 316 -29.63 -13.31 16.67
N ARG A 317 -29.09 -14.07 15.71
CA ARG A 317 -29.87 -15.06 14.93
C ARG A 317 -30.16 -16.37 15.68
N ARG A 318 -29.50 -16.64 16.81
CA ARG A 318 -29.70 -17.84 17.62
C ARG A 318 -30.76 -17.70 18.72
N ARG A 319 -31.47 -16.57 18.84
CA ARG A 319 -32.61 -16.47 19.77
C ARG A 319 -33.75 -17.39 19.28
N PRO A 320 -34.15 -18.42 20.04
CA PRO A 320 -35.29 -19.26 19.68
C PRO A 320 -36.53 -18.39 19.61
N ARG A 321 -37.27 -18.47 18.49
CA ARG A 321 -38.66 -18.01 18.48
C ARG A 321 -39.42 -19.00 19.36
N HIS A 322 -39.85 -18.59 20.55
CA HIS A 322 -40.82 -19.36 21.33
C HIS A 322 -42.05 -19.60 20.44
N PRO A 323 -42.44 -20.86 20.16
CA PRO A 323 -43.77 -21.13 19.62
C PRO A 323 -44.80 -20.75 20.70
N ALA A 324 -45.80 -19.96 20.29
CA ALA A 324 -46.97 -19.62 21.09
C ALA A 324 -47.93 -20.79 21.21
#